data_AF-B2W8R1-F1
#
_entry.id   AF-B2W8R1-F1
#
_cell.length_a   1.000
_cell.length_b   1.000
_cell.length_c   1.000
_cell.angle_alpha   90.00
_cell.angle_beta   90.00
_cell.angle_gamma   90.00
#
_symmetry.space_group_name_H-M   'P 1'
#
loop_
_entity.id
_entity.type
_entity.pdbx_description
1 polymer ?
#
loop_
_entity_poly.entity_id
_entity_poly.type
_entity_poly.pdbx_seq_one_letter_code
_entity_poly.pdbx_strand_id
1 'polypeptide(L)'
;MADDTRESVDANALPPKPRAPANIMPGGTAHTAGGEKTTDGGPSYFDAVRSLGPEYYLNFHKRPCVRDSQLQGLAAGFAGGSLAAIIGRPVITASNWAVATWCGVSVVSYQVCQYYRSKEKAGIKQAQELMEAKRVTIEAKKAARRRAREEQDRLEQERKAEEERRKTWSYWYQKNLKFW
;
A
#
# COMPACT_ATOMS: atom_id res chain seq x y z
N MET A 1 35.33 -7.74 24.39
CA MET A 1 34.28 -8.22 25.31
C MET A 1 33.13 -7.24 25.17
N ALA A 2 32.03 -7.68 24.57
CA ALA A 2 30.85 -6.84 24.37
C ALA A 2 29.93 -7.05 25.58
N ASP A 3 29.71 -5.98 26.34
CA ASP A 3 28.78 -5.95 27.47
C ASP A 3 27.34 -6.01 26.92
N ASP A 4 26.60 -7.05 27.29
CA ASP A 4 25.21 -7.27 26.92
C ASP A 4 24.31 -6.65 27.99
N THR A 5 24.07 -5.34 27.91
CA THR A 5 23.09 -4.65 28.75
C THR A 5 21.69 -4.87 28.19
N ARG A 6 21.11 -6.04 28.44
CA ARG A 6 19.67 -6.26 28.29
C ARG A 6 19.01 -6.12 29.66
N GLU A 7 18.35 -4.99 29.89
CA GLU A 7 17.40 -4.84 30.99
C GLU A 7 16.26 -5.86 30.81
N SER A 8 16.06 -6.72 31.81
CA SER A 8 14.89 -7.59 31.89
C SER A 8 13.67 -6.73 32.27
N VAL A 9 12.84 -6.43 31.29
CA VAL A 9 11.58 -5.69 31.50
C VAL A 9 10.59 -6.58 32.26
N ASP A 10 10.23 -6.19 33.48
CA ASP A 10 9.19 -6.82 34.31
C ASP A 10 7.84 -6.82 33.58
N ALA A 11 7.31 -8.01 33.26
CA ALA A 11 6.07 -8.19 32.50
C ALA A 11 4.81 -7.59 33.17
N ASN A 12 4.89 -7.27 34.46
CA ASN A 12 3.78 -6.74 35.26
C ASN A 12 3.70 -5.20 35.28
N ALA A 13 4.65 -4.49 34.67
CA ALA A 13 4.69 -3.01 34.65
C ALA A 13 4.18 -2.38 33.33
N LEU A 14 3.61 -3.17 32.42
CA LEU A 14 3.13 -2.68 31.13
C LEU A 14 1.75 -1.99 31.26
N PRO A 15 1.51 -0.85 30.59
CA PRO A 15 0.19 -0.22 30.54
C PRO A 15 -0.84 -1.19 29.92
N PRO A 16 -2.13 -1.09 30.28
CA PRO A 16 -3.15 -2.00 29.78
C PRO A 16 -3.17 -2.00 28.25
N LYS A 17 -3.12 -3.21 27.67
CA LYS A 17 -3.11 -3.41 26.22
C LYS A 17 -4.32 -2.66 25.61
N PRO A 18 -4.12 -1.79 24.59
CA PRO A 18 -5.22 -1.09 23.96
C PRO A 18 -6.23 -2.10 23.42
N ARG A 19 -7.52 -1.84 23.63
CA ARG A 19 -8.63 -2.76 23.28
C ARG A 19 -8.77 -3.01 21.77
N ALA A 20 -8.00 -2.31 20.94
CA ALA A 20 -7.95 -2.49 19.50
C ALA A 20 -6.52 -2.85 19.06
N PRO A 21 -6.32 -3.91 18.27
CA PRO A 21 -5.02 -4.24 17.72
C PRO A 21 -4.59 -3.18 16.70
N ALA A 22 -3.32 -2.77 16.77
CA ALA A 22 -2.71 -1.74 15.92
C ALA A 22 -2.69 -2.04 14.40
N ASN A 23 -3.23 -3.20 13.98
CA ASN A 23 -3.14 -3.74 12.63
C ASN A 23 -4.47 -3.62 11.86
N ILE A 24 -5.18 -2.50 12.01
CA ILE A 24 -6.35 -2.19 11.19
C ILE A 24 -5.87 -1.30 10.04
N MET A 25 -5.72 -1.88 8.85
CA MET A 25 -5.50 -1.08 7.63
C MET A 25 -6.77 -0.29 7.29
N PRO A 26 -6.67 0.99 6.88
CA PRO A 26 -7.85 1.78 6.53
C PRO A 26 -8.55 1.21 5.29
N GLY A 27 -9.66 0.50 5.50
CA GLY A 27 -10.54 0.00 4.42
C GLY A 27 -10.42 -1.49 4.07
N GLY A 28 -9.82 -2.32 4.92
CA GLY A 28 -9.84 -3.78 4.78
C GLY A 28 -10.72 -4.44 5.82
N THR A 29 -11.58 -5.38 5.40
CA THR A 29 -12.21 -6.36 6.29
C THR A 29 -11.22 -7.48 6.59
N ALA A 30 -10.92 -7.68 7.87
CA ALA A 30 -10.33 -8.88 8.48
C ALA A 30 -8.84 -9.24 8.17
N HIS A 31 -8.04 -9.19 9.23
CA HIS A 31 -6.85 -10.01 9.56
C HIS A 31 -5.80 -10.34 8.47
N THR A 32 -4.69 -9.58 8.42
CA THR A 32 -3.51 -9.95 7.59
C THR A 32 -2.32 -10.53 8.35
N ALA A 33 -2.44 -10.95 9.62
CA ALA A 33 -1.33 -11.63 10.30
C ALA A 33 -1.69 -12.68 11.38
N GLY A 34 -2.96 -13.04 11.58
CA GLY A 34 -3.33 -14.06 12.59
C GLY A 34 -4.82 -14.16 12.88
N GLY A 35 -5.65 -14.24 11.84
CA GLY A 35 -7.11 -14.24 12.00
C GLY A 35 -7.64 -15.52 12.64
N GLU A 36 -8.52 -15.35 13.63
CA GLU A 36 -9.44 -16.40 14.05
C GLU A 36 -10.28 -16.80 12.82
N LYS A 37 -10.32 -18.11 12.54
CA LYS A 37 -11.04 -18.64 11.39
C LYS A 37 -12.52 -18.34 11.59
N THR A 38 -13.10 -17.48 10.74
CA THR A 38 -14.54 -17.42 10.59
C THR A 38 -15.02 -18.82 10.25
N THR A 39 -15.92 -19.36 11.09
CA THR A 39 -16.56 -20.67 10.97
C THR A 39 -17.05 -20.95 9.54
N ASP A 40 -17.02 -22.23 9.14
CA ASP A 40 -17.04 -22.80 7.77
C ASP A 40 -18.17 -22.41 6.78
N GLY A 41 -18.97 -21.38 7.07
CA GLY A 41 -19.81 -20.70 6.09
C GLY A 41 -19.44 -19.22 6.11
N GLY A 42 -18.90 -18.68 5.02
CA GLY A 42 -18.45 -17.29 4.94
C GLY A 42 -19.45 -16.28 5.52
N PRO A 43 -18.99 -15.10 5.96
CA PRO A 43 -19.81 -14.16 6.71
C PRO A 43 -21.11 -13.87 5.96
N SER A 44 -22.23 -14.19 6.60
CA SER A 44 -23.55 -13.83 6.10
C SER A 44 -23.62 -12.32 5.93
N TYR A 45 -24.38 -11.83 4.94
CA TYR A 45 -24.55 -10.40 4.69
C TYR A 45 -24.96 -9.65 5.98
N PHE A 46 -25.83 -10.26 6.79
CA PHE A 46 -26.25 -9.70 8.08
C PHE A 46 -25.12 -9.62 9.10
N ASP A 47 -24.19 -10.56 9.08
CA ASP A 47 -23.05 -10.59 9.99
C ASP A 47 -22.02 -9.52 9.61
N ALA A 48 -21.79 -9.33 8.31
CA ALA A 48 -20.97 -8.23 7.80
C ALA A 48 -21.56 -6.86 8.17
N VAL A 49 -22.88 -6.68 8.00
CA VAL A 49 -23.60 -5.44 8.38
C VAL A 49 -23.49 -5.16 9.88
N ARG A 50 -23.65 -6.19 10.73
CA ARG A 50 -23.49 -6.04 12.18
C ARG A 50 -22.05 -5.77 12.62
N SER A 51 -21.07 -6.38 11.95
CA SER A 51 -19.65 -6.23 12.30
C SER A 51 -19.09 -4.83 12.06
N LEU A 52 -19.75 -4.01 11.22
CA LEU A 52 -19.27 -2.68 10.83
C LEU A 52 -19.43 -1.65 11.97
N GLY A 53 -20.27 -1.93 12.98
CA GLY A 53 -20.49 -1.06 14.13
C GLY A 53 -21.22 0.26 13.79
N PRO A 54 -21.83 0.93 14.78
CA PRO A 54 -22.62 2.15 14.57
C PRO A 54 -21.77 3.33 14.05
N GLU A 55 -20.49 3.41 14.46
CA GLU A 55 -19.56 4.44 14.01
C GLU A 55 -19.33 4.42 12.49
N TYR A 56 -19.37 3.25 11.85
CA TYR A 56 -19.22 3.15 10.40
C TYR A 56 -20.37 3.82 9.66
N TYR A 57 -21.60 3.69 10.18
CA TYR A 57 -22.80 4.30 9.59
C TYR A 57 -22.89 5.80 9.87
N LEU A 58 -22.50 6.24 11.07
CA LEU A 58 -22.50 7.68 11.41
C LEU A 58 -21.48 8.46 10.57
N ASN A 59 -20.35 7.85 10.25
CA ASN A 59 -19.29 8.46 9.45
C ASN A 59 -19.43 8.23 7.94
N PHE A 60 -20.59 7.78 7.44
CA PHE A 60 -20.76 7.49 6.01
C PHE A 60 -20.55 8.72 5.11
N HIS A 61 -20.89 9.91 5.60
CA HIS A 61 -20.72 11.20 4.92
C HIS A 61 -19.25 11.61 4.72
N LYS A 62 -18.31 11.04 5.48
CA LYS A 62 -16.87 11.29 5.31
C LYS A 62 -16.28 10.56 4.10
N ARG A 63 -17.03 9.62 3.50
CA ARG A 63 -16.59 8.89 2.31
C ARG A 63 -16.77 9.78 1.08
N PRO A 64 -15.71 9.98 0.25
CA PRO A 64 -15.76 10.94 -0.85
C PRO A 64 -16.85 10.58 -1.89
N CYS A 65 -16.94 9.31 -2.30
CA CYS A 65 -17.97 8.89 -3.27
C CYS A 65 -19.40 9.08 -2.77
N VAL A 66 -19.63 9.03 -1.45
CA VAL A 66 -20.97 9.19 -0.89
C VAL A 66 -21.32 10.67 -0.76
N ARG A 67 -20.37 11.49 -0.29
CA ARG A 67 -20.57 12.93 -0.22
C ARG A 67 -20.88 13.51 -1.60
N ASP A 68 -20.09 13.12 -2.60
CA ASP A 68 -20.21 13.67 -3.95
C ASP A 68 -21.51 13.17 -4.61
N SER A 69 -21.91 11.91 -4.38
CA SER A 69 -23.18 11.38 -4.88
C SER A 69 -24.40 12.05 -4.22
N GLN A 70 -24.32 12.37 -2.93
CA GLN A 70 -25.40 13.07 -2.22
C GLN A 70 -25.54 14.52 -2.69
N LEU A 71 -24.42 15.23 -2.92
CA LEU A 71 -24.44 16.59 -3.47
C LEU A 71 -25.03 16.61 -4.88
N GLN A 72 -24.59 15.69 -5.74
CA GLN A 72 -25.10 15.59 -7.11
C GLN A 72 -26.56 15.10 -7.14
N GLY A 73 -26.90 14.18 -6.26
CA GLY A 73 -28.26 13.74 -6.06
C GLY A 73 -29.15 14.91 -5.68
N LEU A 74 -28.75 15.77 -4.73
CA LEU A 74 -29.57 16.90 -4.27
C LEU A 74 -29.83 17.87 -5.43
N ALA A 75 -28.80 18.18 -6.22
CA ALA A 75 -28.95 18.99 -7.43
C ALA A 75 -29.96 18.37 -8.42
N ALA A 76 -29.89 17.05 -8.63
CA ALA A 76 -30.85 16.34 -9.47
C ALA A 76 -32.26 16.25 -8.86
N GLY A 77 -32.37 16.21 -7.54
CA GLY A 77 -33.62 16.28 -6.79
C GLY A 77 -34.32 17.61 -7.03
N PHE A 78 -33.60 18.72 -6.88
CA PHE A 78 -34.11 20.06 -7.19
C PHE A 78 -34.51 20.19 -8.66
N ALA A 79 -33.70 19.68 -9.59
CA ALA A 79 -34.02 19.71 -11.02
C ALA A 79 -35.28 18.86 -11.35
N GLY A 80 -35.41 17.68 -10.75
CA GLY A 80 -36.58 16.81 -10.96
C GLY A 80 -37.86 17.38 -10.35
N GLY A 81 -37.76 17.94 -9.15
CA GLY A 81 -38.87 18.60 -8.47
C GLY A 81 -39.33 19.88 -9.17
N SER A 82 -38.38 20.72 -9.61
CA SER A 82 -38.71 21.95 -10.34
C SER A 82 -39.34 21.64 -11.70
N LEU A 83 -38.84 20.64 -12.42
CA LEU A 83 -39.43 20.19 -13.68
C LEU A 83 -40.87 19.70 -13.48
N ALA A 84 -41.11 18.90 -12.42
CA ALA A 84 -42.45 18.44 -12.09
C ALA A 84 -43.41 19.60 -11.75
N ALA A 85 -42.90 20.64 -11.06
CA ALA A 85 -43.67 21.84 -10.75
C ALA A 85 -44.02 22.66 -12.01
N ILE A 86 -43.06 22.82 -12.96
CA ILE A 86 -43.29 23.52 -14.24
C ILE A 86 -44.36 22.81 -15.08
N ILE A 87 -44.42 21.48 -15.03
CA ILE A 87 -45.44 20.67 -15.73
C ILE A 87 -46.82 20.77 -15.05
N GLY A 88 -46.95 21.51 -13.94
CA GLY A 88 -48.21 21.70 -13.22
C GLY A 88 -48.62 20.50 -12.35
N ARG A 89 -47.67 19.64 -11.97
CA ARG A 89 -47.96 18.52 -11.04
C ARG A 89 -48.27 19.08 -9.64
N PRO A 90 -49.18 18.44 -8.88
CA PRO A 90 -49.47 18.86 -7.50
C PRO A 90 -48.23 18.69 -6.61
N VAL A 91 -48.13 19.51 -5.56
CA VAL A 91 -46.93 19.64 -4.69
C VAL A 91 -46.46 18.30 -4.12
N ILE A 92 -47.39 17.43 -3.72
CA ILE A 92 -47.07 16.09 -3.18
C ILE A 92 -46.41 15.22 -4.26
N THR A 93 -46.93 15.24 -5.48
CA THR A 93 -46.38 14.47 -6.61
C THR A 93 -45.04 15.04 -7.05
N ALA A 94 -44.89 16.37 -7.07
CA ALA A 94 -43.61 17.01 -7.36
C ALA A 94 -42.53 16.66 -6.31
N SER A 95 -42.91 16.57 -5.03
CA SER A 95 -42.01 16.15 -3.95
C SER A 95 -41.57 14.69 -4.08
N ASN A 96 -42.50 13.79 -4.43
CA ASN A 96 -42.17 12.39 -4.72
C ASN A 96 -41.22 12.26 -5.92
N TRP A 97 -41.41 13.08 -6.96
CA TRP A 97 -40.48 13.15 -8.10
C TRP A 97 -39.09 13.65 -7.69
N ALA A 98 -39.02 14.68 -6.85
CA ALA A 98 -37.75 15.19 -6.34
C ALA A 98 -36.98 14.12 -5.53
N VAL A 99 -37.68 13.37 -4.67
CA VAL A 99 -37.07 12.27 -3.89
C VAL A 99 -36.66 11.11 -4.81
N ALA A 100 -37.49 10.78 -5.80
CA ALA A 100 -37.18 9.71 -6.76
C ALA A 100 -35.92 10.04 -7.58
N THR A 101 -35.80 11.27 -8.10
CA THR A 101 -34.60 11.69 -8.85
C THR A 101 -33.38 11.81 -7.94
N TRP A 102 -33.55 12.30 -6.70
CA TRP A 102 -32.49 12.35 -5.69
C TRP A 102 -31.91 10.96 -5.41
N CYS A 103 -32.76 10.00 -5.04
CA CYS A 103 -32.33 8.63 -4.74
C CYS A 103 -31.72 7.94 -5.98
N GLY A 104 -32.36 8.06 -7.14
CA GLY A 104 -31.89 7.44 -8.38
C GLY A 104 -30.50 7.95 -8.79
N VAL A 105 -30.31 9.27 -8.81
CA VAL A 105 -29.03 9.87 -9.18
C VAL A 105 -27.95 9.62 -8.14
N SER A 106 -28.29 9.63 -6.84
CA SER A 106 -27.32 9.31 -5.79
C SER A 106 -26.77 7.89 -5.95
N VAL A 107 -27.61 6.89 -6.22
CA VAL A 107 -27.16 5.50 -6.45
C VAL A 107 -26.29 5.39 -7.70
N VAL A 108 -26.70 6.00 -8.81
CA VAL A 108 -25.92 5.95 -10.06
C VAL A 108 -24.57 6.65 -9.90
N SER A 109 -24.56 7.85 -9.34
CA SER A 109 -23.33 8.61 -9.10
C SER A 109 -22.37 7.85 -8.16
N TYR A 110 -22.91 7.19 -7.12
CA TYR A 110 -22.12 6.32 -6.26
C TYR A 110 -21.45 5.17 -7.02
N GLN A 111 -22.22 4.45 -7.85
CA GLN A 111 -21.70 3.33 -8.63
C GLN A 111 -20.62 3.79 -9.63
N VAL A 112 -20.83 4.94 -10.25
CA VAL A 112 -19.88 5.56 -11.19
C VAL A 112 -18.59 5.97 -10.46
N CYS A 113 -18.68 6.62 -9.29
CA CYS A 113 -17.50 6.97 -8.50
C CYS A 113 -16.70 5.73 -8.07
N GLN A 114 -17.40 4.69 -7.62
CA GLN A 114 -16.76 3.42 -7.26
C GLN A 114 -16.07 2.76 -8.45
N TYR A 115 -16.71 2.81 -9.63
CA TYR A 115 -16.12 2.29 -10.86
C TYR A 115 -14.82 3.02 -11.23
N TYR A 116 -14.83 4.36 -11.27
CA TYR A 116 -13.61 5.13 -11.57
C TYR A 116 -12.52 4.89 -10.53
N ARG A 117 -12.87 4.86 -9.25
CA ARG A 117 -11.91 4.60 -8.17
C ARG A 117 -11.32 3.20 -8.26
N SER A 118 -12.09 2.21 -8.71
CA SER A 118 -11.57 0.85 -8.94
C SER A 118 -10.57 0.82 -10.10
N LYS A 119 -10.83 1.59 -11.18
CA LYS A 119 -9.92 1.73 -12.32
C LYS A 119 -8.63 2.46 -11.96
N GLU A 120 -8.71 3.55 -11.21
CA GLU A 120 -7.54 4.28 -10.72
C GLU A 120 -6.65 3.40 -9.85
N LYS A 121 -7.25 2.65 -8.93
CA LYS A 121 -6.52 1.68 -8.10
C LYS A 121 -5.85 0.60 -8.93
N ALA A 122 -6.51 0.10 -9.99
CA ALA A 122 -5.91 -0.88 -10.88
C ALA A 122 -4.68 -0.30 -11.61
N GLY A 123 -4.75 0.95 -12.08
CA GLY A 123 -3.62 1.65 -12.69
C GLY A 123 -2.45 1.88 -11.73
N ILE A 124 -2.74 2.25 -10.48
CA ILE A 124 -1.70 2.44 -9.44
C ILE A 124 -0.97 1.13 -9.14
N LYS A 125 -1.69 0.01 -9.07
CA LYS A 125 -1.07 -1.32 -8.85
C LYS A 125 -0.09 -1.69 -9.96
N GLN A 126 -0.49 -1.51 -11.22
CA GLN A 126 0.38 -1.76 -12.36
C GLN A 126 1.64 -0.88 -12.34
N ALA A 127 1.49 0.40 -11.93
CA ALA A 127 2.63 1.29 -11.78
C ALA A 127 3.56 0.86 -10.63
N GLN A 128 3.01 0.37 -9.51
CA GLN A 128 3.80 -0.17 -8.40
C GLN A 128 4.60 -1.40 -8.83
N GLU A 129 3.96 -2.36 -9.49
CA GLU A 129 4.62 -3.58 -9.99
C GLU A 129 5.78 -3.25 -10.95
N LEU A 130 5.58 -2.29 -11.85
CA LEU A 130 6.64 -1.86 -12.77
C LEU A 130 7.79 -1.17 -12.02
N MET A 131 7.49 -0.34 -11.03
CA MET A 131 8.51 0.36 -10.24
C MET A 131 9.31 -0.61 -9.38
N GLU A 132 8.68 -1.64 -8.81
CA GLU A 132 9.34 -2.72 -8.07
C GLU A 132 10.26 -3.55 -8.99
N ALA A 133 9.77 -3.96 -10.17
CA ALA A 133 10.60 -4.67 -11.16
C ALA A 133 11.82 -3.84 -11.59
N LYS A 134 11.65 -2.53 -11.78
CA LYS A 134 12.76 -1.62 -12.08
C LYS A 134 13.73 -1.46 -10.92
N ARG A 135 13.26 -1.42 -9.67
CA ARG A 135 14.13 -1.34 -8.49
C ARG A 135 15.03 -2.58 -8.40
N VAL A 136 14.45 -3.78 -8.53
CA VAL A 136 15.21 -5.05 -8.49
C VAL A 136 16.27 -5.10 -9.59
N THR A 137 15.94 -4.72 -10.83
CA THR A 137 16.90 -4.71 -11.95
C THR A 137 18.01 -3.68 -11.76
N ILE A 138 17.69 -2.48 -11.25
CA ILE A 138 18.69 -1.45 -10.95
C ILE A 138 19.61 -1.89 -9.81
N GLU A 139 19.07 -2.49 -8.75
CA GLU A 139 19.83 -3.01 -7.62
C GLU A 139 20.76 -4.15 -8.04
N ALA A 140 20.28 -5.10 -8.85
CA ALA A 140 21.09 -6.16 -9.41
C ALA A 140 22.24 -5.61 -10.29
N LYS A 141 21.96 -4.62 -11.14
CA LYS A 141 22.98 -3.97 -11.97
C LYS A 141 24.02 -3.22 -11.12
N LYS A 142 23.58 -2.53 -10.07
CA LYS A 142 24.48 -1.85 -9.12
C LYS A 142 25.35 -2.86 -8.36
N ALA A 143 24.78 -3.98 -7.90
CA ALA A 143 25.53 -5.03 -7.21
C ALA A 143 26.56 -5.70 -8.13
N ALA A 144 26.19 -6.01 -9.37
CA ALA A 144 27.11 -6.56 -10.37
C ALA A 144 28.27 -5.59 -10.66
N ARG A 145 27.99 -4.29 -10.78
CA ARG A 145 29.03 -3.27 -10.98
C ARG A 145 29.98 -3.13 -9.78
N ARG A 146 29.48 -3.30 -8.55
CA ARG A 146 30.34 -3.32 -7.35
C ARG A 146 31.27 -4.52 -7.36
N ARG A 147 30.74 -5.73 -7.61
CA ARG A 147 31.54 -6.96 -7.69
C ARG A 147 32.62 -6.90 -8.77
N ALA A 148 32.28 -6.41 -9.96
CA ALA A 148 33.26 -6.26 -11.05
C ALA A 148 34.39 -5.28 -10.71
N ARG A 149 34.09 -4.22 -9.93
CA ARG A 149 35.11 -3.26 -9.48
C ARG A 149 36.01 -3.87 -8.42
N GLU A 150 35.45 -4.60 -7.46
CA GLU A 150 36.21 -5.33 -6.44
C GLU A 150 37.15 -6.38 -7.06
N GLU A 151 36.70 -7.11 -8.09
CA GLU A 151 37.55 -8.05 -8.83
C GLU A 151 38.69 -7.35 -9.56
N GLN A 152 38.44 -6.20 -10.21
CA GLN A 152 39.50 -5.43 -10.85
C GLN A 152 40.52 -4.88 -9.83
N ASP A 153 40.05 -4.35 -8.71
CA ASP A 153 40.93 -3.83 -7.65
C ASP A 153 41.81 -4.95 -7.07
N ARG A 154 41.29 -6.18 -6.93
CA ARG A 154 42.07 -7.36 -6.49
C ARG A 154 43.14 -7.76 -7.49
N LEU A 155 42.79 -7.87 -8.78
CA LEU A 155 43.74 -8.21 -9.83
C LEU A 155 44.84 -7.15 -9.94
N GLU A 156 44.51 -5.87 -9.77
CA GLU A 156 45.49 -4.79 -9.79
C GLU A 156 46.44 -4.84 -8.59
N GLN A 157 45.95 -5.21 -7.39
CA GLN A 157 46.79 -5.44 -6.21
C GLN A 157 47.74 -6.61 -6.41
N GLU A 158 47.27 -7.72 -6.96
CA GLU A 158 48.11 -8.88 -7.29
C GLU A 158 49.20 -8.51 -8.29
N ARG A 159 48.84 -7.76 -9.36
CA ARG A 159 49.83 -7.24 -10.32
C ARG A 159 50.87 -6.32 -9.67
N LYS A 160 50.45 -5.42 -8.79
CA LYS A 160 51.38 -4.53 -8.05
C LYS A 160 52.30 -5.32 -7.13
N ALA A 161 51.78 -6.31 -6.41
CA ALA A 161 52.58 -7.18 -5.54
C ALA A 161 53.58 -8.04 -6.34
N GLU A 162 53.21 -8.53 -7.53
CA GLU A 162 54.15 -9.21 -8.43
C GLU A 162 55.24 -8.26 -8.96
N GLU A 163 54.87 -7.05 -9.37
CA GLU A 163 55.83 -6.03 -9.81
C GLU A 163 56.80 -5.65 -8.70
N GLU A 164 56.33 -5.51 -7.46
CA GLU A 164 57.17 -5.27 -6.29
C GLU A 164 58.09 -6.47 -6.00
N ARG A 165 57.58 -7.71 -6.03
CA ARG A 165 58.42 -8.91 -5.88
C ARG A 165 59.50 -8.98 -6.95
N ARG A 166 59.19 -8.67 -8.21
CA ARG A 166 60.17 -8.69 -9.32
C ARG A 166 61.28 -7.64 -9.15
N LYS A 167 60.99 -6.52 -8.47
CA LYS A 167 61.96 -5.45 -8.18
C LYS A 167 62.85 -5.76 -6.96
N THR A 168 62.55 -6.79 -6.16
CA THR A 168 63.37 -7.14 -5.00
C THR A 168 64.72 -7.76 -5.38
N TRP A 169 65.78 -7.38 -4.66
CA TRP A 169 67.15 -7.85 -4.86
C TRP A 169 67.29 -9.39 -4.71
N SER A 170 66.47 -9.99 -3.84
CA SER A 170 66.34 -11.45 -3.65
C SER A 170 65.88 -12.19 -4.91
N TYR A 171 64.93 -11.64 -5.67
CA TYR A 171 64.39 -12.28 -6.87
C TYR A 171 65.41 -12.27 -8.02
N TRP A 172 66.15 -11.16 -8.18
CA TRP A 172 67.25 -11.06 -9.14
C TRP A 172 68.40 -12.04 -8.83
N TYR A 173 68.81 -12.14 -7.56
CA TYR A 173 69.86 -13.06 -7.10
C TYR A 173 69.51 -14.54 -7.36
N GLN A 174 68.30 -14.97 -7.00
CA GLN A 174 67.87 -16.36 -7.22
C GLN A 174 67.80 -16.76 -8.70
N LYS A 175 67.44 -15.83 -9.59
CA LYS A 175 67.24 -16.15 -11.01
C LYS A 175 68.54 -16.21 -11.81
N ASN A 176 69.56 -15.43 -11.43
CA ASN A 176 70.82 -15.33 -12.17
C ASN A 176 72.00 -16.12 -11.56
N LEU A 177 72.03 -16.33 -10.24
CA LEU A 177 73.19 -16.95 -9.57
C LEU A 177 72.99 -18.41 -9.15
N LYS A 178 71.76 -18.92 -9.13
CA LYS A 178 71.45 -20.31 -8.71
C LYS A 178 71.47 -21.34 -9.84
N PHE A 179 71.69 -20.89 -11.09
CA PHE A 179 71.71 -21.73 -12.29
C PHE A 179 73.12 -22.09 -12.77
N TRP A 180 74.16 -21.84 -11.96
CA TRP A 180 75.53 -22.33 -12.14
C TRP A 180 75.91 -23.27 -11.00
#